data_AF-A0A7Y6A6W8-F1
#
_entry.id   AF-A0A7Y6A6W8-F1
#
_cell.length_a   1.000
_cell.length_b   1.000
_cell.length_c   1.000
_cell.angle_alpha   90.00
_cell.angle_beta   90.00
_cell.angle_gamma   90.00
#
_symmetry.space_group_name_H-M   'P 1'
#
loop_
_entity.id
_entity.type
_entity.pdbx_description
1 polymer ?
#
loop_
_entity_poly.entity_id
_entity_poly.type
_entity_poly.pdbx_seq_one_letter_code
_entity_poly.pdbx_strand_id
1 'polypeptide(L)'
;MTTRAERRPNHRLASLVEEAGFSHAGLARRVDQLGAEQGLDLRYDKTSVARWLRGQHPRGIVPILLAEVFTQRLSRKLSAEDLGMAGCRPDYAGLEYAAGPAEAVEIVSGMWQADSAHRPALVEAAFTPGALVVPSRDWLIGAADEEPKRADGIRVGGGDVAAVRAVGEAFRRLDNSFGGGHARQALVRYLDTEVATMLRGTYSGRVGCELFAAAAVLTRLVGWMAYDVGVHGMAQRYFVQALRLAQASGDRALGAYVLATMSRQAVYLGHGREAVQLARVAQQGALAVATPRVRVLLHAVEARGHGLLGDGRACLAAVVRAEQAFGQAGAPEE
;
A
#
# COMPACT_ATOMS: atom_id res chain seq x y z
N MET A 1 -9.08 18.49 -28.25
CA MET A 1 -7.71 18.47 -28.79
C MET A 1 -6.75 18.86 -27.67
N THR A 2 -6.18 17.88 -26.98
CA THR A 2 -5.19 18.10 -25.92
C THR A 2 -3.87 18.50 -26.58
N THR A 3 -3.44 19.74 -26.33
CA THR A 3 -2.13 20.26 -26.71
C THR A 3 -1.04 19.39 -26.09
N ARG A 4 -0.38 18.58 -26.93
CA ARG A 4 0.76 17.75 -26.57
C ARG A 4 1.92 18.70 -26.23
N ALA A 5 2.17 18.91 -24.94
CA ALA A 5 3.31 19.69 -24.46
C ALA A 5 4.58 19.27 -25.22
N GLU A 6 5.27 20.23 -25.84
CA GLU A 6 6.49 19.98 -26.59
C GLU A 6 7.54 19.34 -25.69
N ARG A 7 7.91 18.10 -26.00
CA ARG A 7 8.89 17.34 -25.21
C ARG A 7 10.28 17.89 -25.52
N ARG A 8 10.90 18.55 -24.55
CA ARG A 8 12.27 19.05 -24.66
C ARG A 8 13.28 17.88 -24.55
N PRO A 9 14.35 17.85 -25.36
CA PRO A 9 15.41 16.85 -25.22
C PRO A 9 16.03 16.83 -23.81
N ASN A 10 16.33 15.64 -23.31
CA ASN A 10 16.97 15.46 -22.00
C ASN A 10 18.50 15.51 -22.12
N HIS A 11 19.03 16.73 -22.10
CA HIS A 11 20.48 16.97 -22.22
C HIS A 11 21.29 16.43 -21.02
N ARG A 12 20.69 16.35 -19.83
CA ARG A 12 21.35 15.78 -18.63
C ARG A 12 21.62 14.29 -18.81
N LEU A 13 20.61 13.53 -19.24
CA LEU A 13 20.78 12.11 -19.56
C LEU A 13 21.81 11.90 -20.69
N ALA A 14 21.77 12.72 -21.75
CA ALA A 14 22.70 12.62 -22.86
C ALA A 14 24.16 12.76 -22.41
N SER A 15 24.45 13.77 -21.59
CA SER A 15 25.80 13.98 -21.03
C SER A 15 26.29 12.79 -20.21
N LEU A 16 25.42 12.20 -19.40
CA LEU A 16 25.78 11.04 -18.57
C LEU A 16 26.01 9.77 -19.40
N VAL A 17 25.22 9.57 -20.47
CA VAL A 17 25.42 8.44 -21.42
C VAL A 17 26.80 8.52 -22.06
N GLU A 18 27.21 9.70 -22.50
CA GLU A 18 28.52 9.96 -23.09
C GLU A 18 29.65 9.76 -22.06
N GLU A 19 29.55 10.37 -20.88
CA GLU A 19 30.53 10.26 -19.80
C GLU A 19 30.75 8.80 -19.35
N ALA A 20 29.66 8.03 -19.21
CA ALA A 20 29.70 6.62 -18.81
C ALA A 20 30.19 5.68 -19.93
N GLY A 21 30.25 6.16 -21.17
CA GLY A 21 30.58 5.38 -22.36
C GLY A 21 29.54 4.29 -22.65
N PHE A 22 28.26 4.51 -22.34
CA PHE A 22 27.21 3.53 -22.58
C PHE A 22 26.69 3.61 -24.01
N SER A 23 26.57 2.46 -24.67
CA SER A 23 25.68 2.34 -25.83
C SER A 23 24.22 2.30 -25.37
N HIS A 24 23.28 2.79 -26.19
CA HIS A 24 21.85 2.76 -25.83
C HIS A 24 21.36 1.34 -25.51
N ALA A 25 21.79 0.33 -26.28
CA ALA A 25 21.48 -1.07 -25.99
C ALA A 25 22.18 -1.60 -24.73
N GLY A 26 23.37 -1.08 -24.41
CA GLY A 26 24.11 -1.42 -23.21
C GLY A 26 23.51 -0.82 -21.94
N LEU A 27 22.95 0.39 -22.02
CA LEU A 27 22.21 1.02 -20.92
C LEU A 27 20.91 0.27 -20.65
N ALA A 28 20.11 0.01 -21.69
CA ALA A 28 18.85 -0.71 -21.57
C ALA A 28 19.01 -2.08 -20.88
N ARG A 29 19.99 -2.89 -21.32
CA ARG A 29 20.28 -4.19 -20.71
C ARG A 29 20.65 -4.11 -19.23
N ARG A 30 21.40 -3.08 -18.81
CA ARG A 30 21.78 -2.91 -17.40
C ARG A 30 20.59 -2.50 -16.54
N VAL A 31 19.70 -1.66 -17.07
CA VAL A 31 18.45 -1.30 -16.39
C VAL A 31 17.55 -2.53 -16.24
N ASP A 32 17.42 -3.35 -17.29
CA ASP A 32 16.64 -4.59 -17.22
C ASP A 32 17.27 -5.60 -16.24
N GLN A 33 18.60 -5.74 -16.24
CA GLN A 33 19.31 -6.61 -15.31
C GLN A 33 19.10 -6.15 -13.85
N LEU A 34 19.31 -4.87 -13.55
CA LEU A 34 19.10 -4.33 -12.21
C LEU A 34 17.63 -4.42 -11.79
N GLY A 35 16.71 -4.25 -12.74
CA GLY A 35 15.28 -4.50 -12.53
C GLY A 35 14.99 -5.95 -12.15
N ALA A 36 15.57 -6.91 -12.88
CA ALA A 36 15.41 -8.34 -12.62
C ALA A 36 15.99 -8.76 -11.25
N GLU A 37 17.13 -8.18 -10.86
CA GLU A 37 17.72 -8.35 -9.51
C GLU A 37 16.75 -7.87 -8.40
N GLN A 38 15.92 -6.87 -8.71
CA GLN A 38 14.85 -6.34 -7.85
C GLN A 38 13.47 -6.98 -8.10
N GLY A 39 13.40 -8.06 -8.90
CA GLY A 39 12.16 -8.80 -9.17
C GLY A 39 11.20 -8.13 -10.18
N LEU A 40 11.68 -7.19 -10.99
CA LEU A 40 10.90 -6.49 -12.02
C LEU A 40 11.12 -7.13 -13.40
N ASP A 41 10.05 -7.43 -14.14
CA ASP A 41 10.13 -7.83 -15.56
C ASP A 41 10.14 -6.56 -16.43
N LEU A 42 11.34 -6.05 -16.69
CA LEU A 42 11.58 -4.91 -17.59
C LEU A 42 12.12 -5.41 -18.93
N ARG A 43 11.68 -4.78 -20.02
CA ARG A 43 12.09 -5.11 -21.38
C ARG A 43 12.39 -3.86 -22.18
N TYR A 44 13.42 -3.15 -21.77
CA TYR A 44 13.87 -1.96 -22.47
C TYR A 44 14.89 -2.29 -23.55
N ASP A 45 14.94 -1.41 -24.53
CA ASP A 45 15.81 -1.56 -25.69
C ASP A 45 16.46 -0.21 -26.05
N LYS A 46 17.28 -0.22 -27.11
CA LYS A 46 17.90 1.00 -27.62
C LYS A 46 16.89 2.08 -28.00
N THR A 47 15.67 1.70 -28.40
CA THR A 47 14.63 2.67 -28.81
C THR A 47 13.99 3.35 -27.59
N SER A 48 13.88 2.64 -26.48
CA SER A 48 13.45 3.17 -25.18
C SER A 48 14.41 4.24 -24.69
N VAL A 49 15.71 3.95 -24.70
CA VAL A 49 16.75 4.95 -24.35
C VAL A 49 16.70 6.17 -25.29
N ALA A 50 16.55 5.96 -26.60
CA ALA A 50 16.40 7.07 -27.54
C ALA A 50 15.15 7.92 -27.27
N ARG A 51 14.05 7.32 -26.79
CA ARG A 51 12.87 8.08 -26.34
C ARG A 51 13.16 8.88 -25.07
N TRP A 52 13.93 8.32 -24.13
CA TRP A 52 14.33 9.03 -22.91
C TRP A 52 15.19 10.25 -23.19
N LEU A 53 16.14 10.12 -24.13
CA LEU A 53 16.96 11.24 -24.61
C LEU A 53 16.13 12.34 -25.28
N ARG A 54 15.01 11.98 -25.93
CA ARG A 54 14.04 12.94 -26.49
C ARG A 54 13.05 13.50 -25.46
N GLY A 55 13.28 13.29 -24.17
CA GLY A 55 12.47 13.87 -23.08
C GLY A 55 11.26 13.04 -22.67
N GLN A 56 11.13 11.79 -23.11
CA GLN A 56 10.12 10.89 -22.54
C GLN A 56 10.62 10.29 -21.23
N HIS A 57 9.92 10.45 -20.12
CA HIS A 57 10.35 9.82 -18.87
C HIS A 57 9.82 8.38 -18.79
N PRO A 58 10.65 7.39 -18.41
CA PRO A 58 10.13 6.09 -18.03
C PRO A 58 9.38 6.21 -16.71
N ARG A 59 8.35 5.36 -16.52
CA ARG A 59 7.45 5.43 -15.36
C ARG A 59 7.98 4.57 -14.20
N GLY A 60 7.43 4.80 -13.01
CA GLY A 60 7.72 3.99 -11.83
C GLY A 60 9.17 4.13 -11.36
N ILE A 61 9.75 3.03 -10.89
CA ILE A 61 11.09 2.99 -10.30
C ILE A 61 12.24 3.14 -11.33
N VAL A 62 11.93 3.10 -12.62
CA VAL A 62 12.95 2.99 -13.68
C VAL A 62 13.95 4.16 -13.70
N PRO A 63 13.57 5.42 -13.42
CA PRO A 63 14.56 6.51 -13.25
C PRO A 63 15.50 6.35 -12.07
N ILE A 64 15.08 5.66 -11.01
CA ILE A 64 15.99 5.29 -9.92
C ILE A 64 16.95 4.20 -10.39
N LEU A 65 16.46 3.18 -11.08
CA LEU A 65 17.33 2.14 -11.65
C LEU A 65 18.36 2.72 -12.62
N LEU A 66 17.92 3.66 -13.47
CA LEU A 66 18.82 4.40 -14.35
C LEU A 66 19.90 5.14 -13.55
N ALA A 67 19.51 5.89 -12.52
CA ALA A 67 20.45 6.62 -11.67
C ALA A 67 21.45 5.69 -10.97
N GLU A 68 20.99 4.52 -10.51
CA GLU A 68 21.83 3.48 -9.91
C GLU A 68 22.82 2.89 -10.92
N VAL A 69 22.39 2.58 -12.15
CA VAL A 69 23.29 2.12 -13.23
C VAL A 69 24.40 3.12 -13.52
N PHE A 70 24.11 4.42 -13.53
CA PHE A 70 25.14 5.45 -13.70
C PHE A 70 26.01 5.60 -12.45
N THR A 71 25.43 5.50 -11.25
CA THR A 71 26.16 5.55 -9.98
C THR A 71 27.24 4.48 -9.91
N GLN A 72 26.88 3.24 -10.26
CA GLN A 72 27.81 2.10 -10.29
C GLN A 72 28.92 2.29 -11.33
N ARG A 73 28.61 2.90 -12.48
CA ARG A 73 29.56 3.05 -13.59
C ARG A 73 30.54 4.21 -13.40
N LEU A 74 30.07 5.32 -12.83
CA LEU A 74 30.83 6.56 -12.65
C LEU A 74 31.40 6.71 -11.23
N SER A 75 31.12 5.76 -10.33
CA SER A 75 31.60 5.74 -8.95
C SER A 75 31.27 7.02 -8.16
N ARG A 76 30.13 7.65 -8.48
CA ARG A 76 29.60 8.83 -7.78
C ARG A 76 28.09 8.71 -7.63
N LYS A 77 27.56 9.15 -6.50
CA LYS A 77 26.12 9.06 -6.23
C LYS A 77 25.33 9.96 -7.18
N LEU A 78 24.48 9.37 -7.99
CA LEU A 78 23.56 10.06 -8.90
C LEU A 78 22.12 9.70 -8.54
N SER A 79 21.23 10.66 -8.74
CA SER A 79 19.79 10.55 -8.51
C SER A 79 19.02 10.72 -9.83
N ALA A 80 17.74 10.37 -9.83
CA ALA A 80 16.87 10.61 -10.99
C ALA A 80 16.82 12.10 -11.39
N GLU A 81 17.02 13.03 -10.45
CA GLU A 81 17.09 14.46 -10.72
C GLU A 81 18.34 14.86 -11.50
N ASP A 82 19.48 14.24 -11.19
CA ASP A 82 20.75 14.44 -11.89
C ASP A 82 20.64 13.98 -13.36
N LEU A 83 19.80 12.97 -13.62
CA LEU A 83 19.46 12.49 -14.96
C LEU A 83 18.39 13.35 -15.67
N GLY A 84 17.89 14.43 -15.05
CA GLY A 84 16.79 15.24 -15.59
C GLY A 84 15.43 14.55 -15.53
N MET A 85 15.28 13.53 -14.69
CA MET A 85 14.07 12.69 -14.53
C MET A 85 13.45 12.85 -13.13
N ALA A 86 13.50 14.07 -12.56
CA ALA A 86 13.05 14.37 -11.20
C ALA A 86 11.59 13.94 -10.89
N GLY A 87 10.72 13.82 -11.91
CA GLY A 87 9.33 13.39 -11.77
C GLY A 87 9.10 11.88 -11.54
N CYS A 88 10.14 11.12 -11.20
CA CYS A 88 10.08 9.66 -11.06
C CYS A 88 10.82 9.12 -9.84
N ARG A 89 10.72 9.83 -8.72
CA ARG A 89 10.83 9.15 -7.42
C ARG A 89 9.56 8.31 -7.23
N PRO A 90 9.62 7.09 -6.67
CA PRO A 90 8.47 6.50 -6.02
C PRO A 90 7.98 7.56 -5.05
N ASP A 91 6.78 8.04 -5.28
CA ASP A 91 6.14 8.92 -4.31
C ASP A 91 5.90 8.07 -3.06
N TYR A 92 6.72 8.22 -2.03
CA TYR A 92 6.50 7.52 -0.77
C TYR A 92 5.44 8.22 0.09
N ALA A 93 4.87 9.35 -0.36
CA ALA A 93 3.78 9.99 0.34
C ALA A 93 2.60 9.02 0.46
N GLY A 94 2.12 8.85 1.69
CA GLY A 94 1.09 7.89 2.08
C GLY A 94 1.60 6.45 2.25
N LEU A 95 2.89 6.19 2.06
CA LEU A 95 3.55 4.90 2.35
C LEU A 95 4.41 4.97 3.61
N GLU A 96 4.50 6.14 4.26
CA GLU A 96 5.15 6.27 5.56
C GLU A 96 4.39 5.47 6.62
N TYR A 97 5.14 4.83 7.52
CA TYR A 97 4.59 4.15 8.67
C TYR A 97 4.91 4.98 9.91
N ALA A 98 3.92 5.72 10.40
CA ALA A 98 4.10 6.69 11.50
C ALA A 98 4.69 6.05 12.77
N ALA A 99 5.50 6.79 13.51
CA ALA A 99 6.05 6.32 14.78
C ALA A 99 4.97 6.26 15.88
N GLY A 100 3.95 7.13 15.82
CA GLY A 100 2.91 7.22 16.85
C GLY A 100 1.51 7.55 16.30
N PRO A 101 0.45 7.39 17.11
CA PRO A 101 -0.93 7.64 16.69
C PRO A 101 -1.19 9.07 16.20
N ALA A 102 -0.57 10.09 16.80
CA ALA A 102 -0.78 11.48 16.40
C ALA A 102 -0.26 11.77 14.98
N GLU A 103 0.94 11.28 14.65
CA GLU A 103 1.52 11.39 13.31
C GLU A 103 0.69 10.58 12.30
N ALA A 104 0.20 9.40 12.68
CA ALA A 104 -0.68 8.59 11.83
C ALA A 104 -1.96 9.36 11.43
N VAL A 105 -2.56 10.10 12.38
CA VAL A 105 -3.74 10.93 12.11
C VAL A 105 -3.44 12.04 11.10
N GLU A 106 -2.28 12.70 11.19
CA GLU A 106 -1.94 13.76 10.25
C GLU A 106 -1.66 13.23 8.83
N ILE A 107 -0.91 12.12 8.71
CA ILE A 107 -0.63 11.50 7.42
C ILE A 107 -1.93 11.03 6.75
N VAL A 108 -2.77 10.28 7.47
CA VAL A 108 -3.99 9.71 6.88
C VAL A 108 -5.02 10.79 6.55
N SER A 109 -5.14 11.85 7.38
CA SER A 109 -6.05 12.97 7.11
C SER A 109 -5.59 13.76 5.89
N GLY A 110 -4.29 14.01 5.74
CA GLY A 110 -3.74 14.64 4.53
C GLY A 110 -4.02 13.81 3.27
N MET A 111 -3.96 12.48 3.38
CA MET A 111 -4.30 11.58 2.28
C MET A 111 -5.80 11.61 1.93
N TRP A 112 -6.69 11.59 2.93
CA TRP A 112 -8.13 11.74 2.70
C TRP A 112 -8.47 13.08 2.04
N GLN A 113 -7.87 14.16 2.52
CA GLN A 113 -8.06 15.49 1.93
C GLN A 113 -7.57 15.55 0.48
N ALA A 114 -6.41 14.96 0.18
CA ALA A 114 -5.89 14.92 -1.18
C ALA A 114 -6.77 14.12 -2.14
N ASP A 115 -7.32 12.99 -1.70
CA ASP A 115 -8.24 12.17 -2.50
C ASP A 115 -9.63 12.83 -2.65
N SER A 116 -10.18 13.40 -1.58
CA SER A 116 -11.42 14.22 -1.57
C SER A 116 -11.31 15.39 -2.55
N ALA A 117 -10.13 16.03 -2.61
CA ALA A 117 -9.80 17.09 -3.57
C ALA A 117 -9.42 16.59 -4.98
N HIS A 118 -9.58 15.29 -5.26
CA HIS A 118 -9.29 14.66 -6.56
C HIS A 118 -7.86 14.94 -7.07
N ARG A 119 -6.87 14.95 -6.16
CA ARG A 119 -5.47 15.19 -6.55
C ARG A 119 -4.97 14.04 -7.44
N PRO A 120 -4.54 14.32 -8.68
CA PRO A 120 -4.18 13.27 -9.64
C PRO A 120 -2.98 12.43 -9.17
N ALA A 121 -2.09 13.00 -8.35
CA ALA A 121 -0.89 12.32 -7.88
C ALA A 121 -1.19 11.00 -7.14
N LEU A 122 -2.27 10.95 -6.34
CA LEU A 122 -2.66 9.72 -5.63
C LEU A 122 -3.19 8.65 -6.60
N VAL A 123 -3.96 9.04 -7.61
CA VAL A 123 -4.54 8.13 -8.61
C VAL A 123 -3.47 7.62 -9.56
N GLU A 124 -2.52 8.47 -9.95
CA GLU A 124 -1.41 8.12 -10.83
C GLU A 124 -0.28 7.35 -10.12
N ALA A 125 -0.36 7.26 -8.79
CA ALA A 125 0.67 6.63 -8.00
C ALA A 125 0.82 5.13 -8.34
N ALA A 126 2.06 4.71 -8.54
CA ALA A 126 2.37 3.31 -8.81
C ALA A 126 2.36 2.47 -7.52
N PHE A 127 2.07 1.18 -7.68
CA PHE A 127 2.32 0.17 -6.65
C PHE A 127 3.83 -0.10 -6.55
N THR A 128 4.34 -0.20 -5.32
CA THR A 128 5.77 -0.44 -5.05
C THR A 128 5.91 -1.65 -4.12
N PRO A 129 6.30 -2.85 -4.61
CA PRO A 129 6.38 -4.07 -3.79
C PRO A 129 7.27 -3.90 -2.54
N GLY A 130 8.45 -3.28 -2.71
CA GLY A 130 9.39 -3.05 -1.61
C GLY A 130 8.86 -2.12 -0.50
N ALA A 131 7.85 -1.30 -0.78
CA ALA A 131 7.23 -0.44 0.23
C ALA A 131 6.35 -1.21 1.23
N LEU A 132 6.12 -2.51 1.01
CA LEU A 132 5.39 -3.37 1.95
C LEU A 132 6.25 -3.83 3.14
N VAL A 133 7.58 -3.76 3.00
CA VAL A 133 8.53 -4.32 3.99
C VAL A 133 8.48 -3.56 5.31
N VAL A 134 8.61 -2.23 5.27
CA VAL A 134 8.66 -1.40 6.48
C VAL A 134 7.35 -1.49 7.28
N PRO A 135 6.16 -1.26 6.70
CA PRO A 135 4.90 -1.36 7.43
C PRO A 135 4.66 -2.74 8.06
N SER A 136 4.93 -3.82 7.31
CA SER A 136 4.68 -5.18 7.81
C SER A 136 5.67 -5.58 8.92
N ARG A 137 6.95 -5.22 8.78
CA ARG A 137 7.95 -5.41 9.83
C ARG A 137 7.57 -4.63 11.08
N ASP A 138 7.36 -3.33 10.95
CA ASP A 138 7.17 -2.43 12.09
C ASP A 138 5.86 -2.72 12.84
N TRP A 139 4.82 -3.15 12.13
CA TRP A 139 3.61 -3.68 12.77
C TRP A 139 3.87 -4.97 13.58
N LEU A 140 4.69 -5.88 13.07
CA LEU A 140 4.95 -7.17 13.70
C LEU A 140 5.83 -7.04 14.95
N ILE A 141 6.94 -6.33 14.83
CA ILE A 141 7.99 -6.27 15.87
C ILE A 141 7.99 -4.95 16.65
N GLY A 142 7.24 -3.95 16.19
CA GLY A 142 7.14 -2.66 16.87
C GLY A 142 6.44 -2.77 18.22
N ALA A 143 6.77 -1.84 19.11
CA ALA A 143 6.08 -1.70 20.38
C ALA A 143 4.58 -1.47 20.16
N ALA A 144 3.76 -2.01 21.05
CA ALA A 144 2.36 -1.63 21.11
C ALA A 144 2.28 -0.13 21.43
N ASP A 145 1.38 0.58 20.74
CA ASP A 145 1.10 1.97 21.09
C ASP A 145 0.43 2.01 22.46
N GLU A 146 0.68 3.10 23.21
CA GLU A 146 -0.19 3.44 24.34
C GLU A 146 -1.62 3.71 23.84
N GLU A 147 -2.62 3.44 24.68
CA GLU A 147 -4.01 3.70 24.33
C GLU A 147 -4.18 5.17 23.89
N PRO A 148 -4.70 5.43 22.68
CA PRO A 148 -4.87 6.77 22.18
C PRO A 148 -5.89 7.50 23.07
N LYS A 149 -5.42 8.53 23.76
CA LYS A 149 -6.22 9.41 24.62
C LYS A 149 -5.89 10.86 24.27
N ARG A 150 -6.90 11.73 24.25
CA ARG A 150 -6.74 13.14 23.91
C ARG A 150 -7.73 13.99 24.69
N ALA A 151 -7.31 15.18 25.11
CA ALA A 151 -8.07 16.07 25.99
C ALA A 151 -8.46 17.41 25.35
N ASP A 152 -8.14 17.60 24.07
CA ASP A 152 -8.39 18.83 23.32
C ASP A 152 -9.30 18.57 22.11
N GLY A 153 -10.19 19.51 21.81
CA GLY A 153 -11.10 19.45 20.65
C GLY A 153 -12.51 18.95 20.98
N ILE A 154 -13.29 18.62 19.94
CA ILE A 154 -14.69 18.18 20.11
C ILE A 154 -14.78 16.92 20.96
N ARG A 155 -15.81 16.78 21.80
CA ARG A 155 -15.98 15.57 22.61
C ARG A 155 -16.48 14.42 21.73
N VAL A 156 -15.78 13.29 21.79
CA VAL A 156 -16.14 12.04 21.08
C VAL A 156 -16.43 10.94 22.10
N GLY A 157 -17.57 10.29 21.96
CA GLY A 157 -18.03 9.21 22.82
C GLY A 157 -18.36 7.93 22.03
N GLY A 158 -18.82 6.91 22.77
CA GLY A 158 -19.18 5.62 22.17
C GLY A 158 -20.32 5.70 21.14
N GLY A 159 -21.23 6.68 21.27
CA GLY A 159 -22.29 6.92 20.30
C GLY A 159 -21.75 7.38 18.93
N ASP A 160 -20.74 8.24 18.93
CA ASP A 160 -20.09 8.71 17.69
C ASP A 160 -19.37 7.56 17.00
N VAL A 161 -18.64 6.74 17.76
CA VAL A 161 -17.98 5.53 17.24
C VAL A 161 -19.01 4.55 16.66
N ALA A 162 -20.14 4.36 17.33
CA ALA A 162 -21.22 3.50 16.83
C ALA A 162 -21.79 4.03 15.51
N ALA A 163 -21.92 5.36 15.35
CA ALA A 163 -22.33 5.97 14.09
C ALA A 163 -21.30 5.73 12.96
N VAL A 164 -20.00 5.90 13.23
CA VAL A 164 -18.93 5.60 12.26
C VAL A 164 -18.97 4.14 11.81
N ARG A 165 -19.18 3.20 12.74
CA ARG A 165 -19.34 1.77 12.42
C ARG A 165 -20.57 1.50 11.56
N ALA A 166 -21.70 2.13 11.88
CA ALA A 166 -22.94 1.97 11.10
C ALA A 166 -22.79 2.50 9.67
N VAL A 167 -22.11 3.64 9.49
CA VAL A 167 -21.75 4.18 8.17
C VAL A 167 -20.86 3.19 7.41
N GLY A 168 -19.84 2.64 8.05
CA GLY A 168 -18.96 1.65 7.42
C GLY A 168 -19.67 0.40 6.96
N GLU A 169 -20.61 -0.09 7.77
CA GLU A 169 -21.43 -1.23 7.41
C GLU A 169 -22.37 -0.91 6.24
N ALA A 170 -22.90 0.31 6.14
CA ALA A 170 -23.67 0.76 4.98
C ALA A 170 -22.82 0.80 3.69
N PHE A 171 -21.62 1.37 3.74
CA PHE A 171 -20.71 1.38 2.60
C PHE A 171 -20.24 -0.01 2.19
N ARG A 172 -20.00 -0.91 3.16
CA ARG A 172 -19.65 -2.31 2.87
C ARG A 172 -20.77 -3.04 2.12
N ARG A 173 -22.03 -2.81 2.50
CA ARG A 173 -23.17 -3.38 1.75
C ARG A 173 -23.28 -2.84 0.33
N LEU A 174 -23.05 -1.54 0.14
CA LEU A 174 -23.03 -0.92 -1.18
C LEU A 174 -21.91 -1.51 -2.05
N ASP A 175 -20.70 -1.60 -1.50
CA ASP A 175 -19.53 -2.20 -2.16
C ASP A 175 -19.80 -3.65 -2.58
N ASN A 176 -20.34 -4.48 -1.68
CA ASN A 176 -20.71 -5.87 -2.00
C ASN A 176 -21.79 -6.00 -3.09
N SER A 177 -22.67 -5.01 -3.22
CA SER A 177 -23.81 -5.06 -4.16
C SER A 177 -23.47 -4.49 -5.54
N PHE A 178 -22.64 -3.44 -5.60
CA PHE A 178 -22.40 -2.65 -6.81
C PHE A 178 -20.91 -2.48 -7.17
N GLY A 179 -20.00 -3.03 -6.36
CA GLY A 179 -18.55 -2.87 -6.49
C GLY A 179 -18.03 -1.50 -6.01
N GLY A 180 -16.72 -1.40 -5.85
CA GLY A 180 -16.09 -0.25 -5.18
C GLY A 180 -16.05 1.08 -5.94
N GLY A 181 -16.40 1.11 -7.23
CA GLY A 181 -16.27 2.35 -8.03
C GLY A 181 -17.24 3.46 -7.65
N HIS A 182 -18.45 3.13 -7.20
CA HIS A 182 -19.56 4.09 -7.15
C HIS A 182 -19.58 4.95 -5.88
N ALA A 183 -19.16 4.39 -4.74
CA ALA A 183 -19.35 5.02 -3.43
C ALA A 183 -18.04 5.53 -2.79
N ARG A 184 -16.89 5.33 -3.45
CA ARG A 184 -15.56 5.60 -2.87
C ARG A 184 -15.38 7.06 -2.47
N GLN A 185 -15.73 7.97 -3.38
CA GLN A 185 -15.61 9.42 -3.15
C GLN A 185 -16.48 9.90 -1.98
N ALA A 186 -17.69 9.34 -1.83
CA ALA A 186 -18.56 9.66 -0.71
C ALA A 186 -17.96 9.19 0.63
N LEU A 187 -17.37 7.98 0.67
CA LEU A 187 -16.72 7.46 1.87
C LEU A 187 -15.46 8.28 2.24
N VAL A 188 -14.63 8.63 1.25
CA VAL A 188 -13.44 9.46 1.47
C VAL A 188 -13.81 10.82 2.02
N ARG A 189 -14.87 11.45 1.50
CA ARG A 189 -15.37 12.72 2.03
C ARG A 189 -15.83 12.59 3.48
N TYR A 190 -16.55 11.51 3.83
CA TYR A 190 -16.93 11.25 5.22
C TYR A 190 -15.72 11.06 6.15
N LEU A 191 -14.68 10.38 5.67
CA LEU A 191 -13.42 10.24 6.40
C LEU A 191 -12.73 11.60 6.61
N ASP A 192 -12.63 12.40 5.55
CA ASP A 192 -12.01 13.74 5.53
C ASP A 192 -12.73 14.74 6.46
N THR A 193 -14.07 14.75 6.47
CA THR A 193 -14.84 15.75 7.24
C THR A 193 -15.19 15.29 8.66
N GLU A 194 -15.74 14.09 8.81
CA GLU A 194 -16.27 13.64 10.10
C GLU A 194 -15.21 12.91 10.91
N VAL A 195 -14.61 11.86 10.33
CA VAL A 195 -13.70 10.97 11.08
C VAL A 195 -12.39 11.68 11.42
N ALA A 196 -11.83 12.49 10.52
CA ALA A 196 -10.65 13.30 10.80
C ALA A 196 -10.88 14.29 11.94
N THR A 197 -12.07 14.89 12.02
CA THR A 197 -12.44 15.80 13.12
C THR A 197 -12.54 15.03 14.44
N MET A 198 -13.15 13.84 14.43
CA MET A 198 -13.25 12.98 15.63
C MET A 198 -11.88 12.50 16.11
N LEU A 199 -10.99 12.07 15.21
CA LEU A 199 -9.62 11.64 15.55
C LEU A 199 -8.77 12.78 16.14
N ARG A 200 -9.13 14.04 15.86
CA ARG A 200 -8.50 15.22 16.47
C ARG A 200 -9.24 15.75 17.71
N GLY A 201 -10.31 15.08 18.14
CA GLY A 201 -11.12 15.46 19.29
C GLY A 201 -10.64 14.92 20.63
N THR A 202 -11.49 15.07 21.63
CA THR A 202 -11.32 14.63 23.01
C THR A 202 -11.98 13.27 23.21
N TYR A 203 -11.23 12.26 23.67
CA TYR A 203 -11.72 10.91 23.96
C TYR A 203 -10.86 10.20 25.01
N SER A 204 -11.48 9.27 25.75
CA SER A 204 -10.76 8.36 26.66
C SER A 204 -10.02 7.27 25.88
N GLY A 205 -9.06 6.59 26.52
CA GLY A 205 -8.26 5.52 25.90
C GLY A 205 -9.12 4.46 25.20
N ARG A 206 -10.12 3.92 25.90
CA ARG A 206 -11.08 2.95 25.32
C ARG A 206 -11.80 3.49 24.08
N VAL A 207 -12.36 4.71 24.16
CA VAL A 207 -13.08 5.31 23.02
C VAL A 207 -12.12 5.59 21.86
N GLY A 208 -10.89 6.01 22.15
CA GLY A 208 -9.83 6.18 21.17
C GLY A 208 -9.50 4.87 20.46
N CYS A 209 -9.25 3.78 21.18
CA CYS A 209 -8.99 2.47 20.57
C CYS A 209 -10.13 2.09 19.61
N GLU A 210 -11.37 2.23 20.07
CA GLU A 210 -12.55 1.91 19.28
C GLU A 210 -12.73 2.79 18.03
N LEU A 211 -12.42 4.09 18.15
CA LEU A 211 -12.46 5.05 17.05
C LEU A 211 -11.38 4.77 16.01
N PHE A 212 -10.14 4.50 16.44
CA PHE A 212 -9.03 4.15 15.55
C PHE A 212 -9.32 2.84 14.81
N ALA A 213 -9.92 1.84 15.47
CA ALA A 213 -10.34 0.60 14.81
C ALA A 213 -11.41 0.87 13.73
N ALA A 214 -12.41 1.70 14.02
CA ALA A 214 -13.43 2.08 13.06
C ALA A 214 -12.84 2.85 11.86
N ALA A 215 -11.94 3.80 12.12
CA ALA A 215 -11.21 4.54 11.09
C ALA A 215 -10.34 3.62 10.22
N ALA A 216 -9.64 2.66 10.82
CA ALA A 216 -8.85 1.65 10.10
C ALA A 216 -9.72 0.80 9.16
N VAL A 217 -10.89 0.34 9.62
CA VAL A 217 -11.84 -0.44 8.82
C VAL A 217 -12.30 0.35 7.59
N LEU A 218 -12.69 1.62 7.79
CA LEU A 218 -13.15 2.49 6.69
C LEU A 218 -12.02 2.84 5.72
N THR A 219 -10.81 3.13 6.23
CA THR A 219 -9.63 3.43 5.42
C THR A 219 -9.25 2.23 4.55
N ARG A 220 -9.29 1.03 5.12
CA ARG A 220 -9.10 -0.22 4.37
C ARG A 220 -10.20 -0.41 3.33
N LEU A 221 -11.45 -0.07 3.62
CA LEU A 221 -12.54 -0.15 2.66
C LEU A 221 -12.32 0.79 1.47
N VAL A 222 -11.87 2.04 1.70
CA VAL A 222 -11.47 2.93 0.58
C VAL A 222 -10.34 2.31 -0.25
N GLY A 223 -9.34 1.71 0.40
CA GLY A 223 -8.28 1.00 -0.30
C GLY A 223 -8.80 -0.17 -1.13
N TRP A 224 -9.77 -0.91 -0.62
CA TRP A 224 -10.43 -2.01 -1.33
C TRP A 224 -11.19 -1.51 -2.55
N MET A 225 -11.92 -0.41 -2.40
CA MET A 225 -12.65 0.21 -3.50
C MET A 225 -11.69 0.74 -4.59
N ALA A 226 -10.54 1.29 -4.21
CA ALA A 226 -9.48 1.69 -5.15
C ALA A 226 -8.85 0.47 -5.85
N TYR A 227 -8.70 -0.64 -5.14
CA TYR A 227 -8.23 -1.91 -5.69
C TYR A 227 -9.18 -2.43 -6.77
N ASP A 228 -10.49 -2.40 -6.53
CA ASP A 228 -11.51 -2.89 -7.48
C ASP A 228 -11.54 -2.10 -8.80
N VAL A 229 -11.24 -0.79 -8.75
CA VAL A 229 -11.16 0.05 -9.96
C VAL A 229 -9.75 0.09 -10.59
N GLY A 230 -8.83 -0.76 -10.13
CA GLY A 230 -7.49 -0.93 -10.71
C GLY A 230 -6.46 0.14 -10.32
N VAL A 231 -6.77 1.01 -9.36
CA VAL A 231 -5.86 2.08 -8.89
C VAL A 231 -4.99 1.54 -7.75
N HIS A 232 -4.12 0.58 -8.06
CA HIS A 232 -3.44 -0.23 -7.04
C HIS A 232 -2.39 0.51 -6.19
N GLY A 233 -1.70 1.52 -6.72
CA GLY A 233 -0.78 2.30 -5.89
C GLY A 233 -1.50 3.13 -4.83
N MET A 234 -2.68 3.67 -5.17
CA MET A 234 -3.55 4.31 -4.21
C MET A 234 -4.04 3.32 -3.16
N ALA A 235 -4.55 2.17 -3.59
CA ALA A 235 -4.99 1.10 -2.69
C ALA A 235 -3.89 0.69 -1.69
N GLN A 236 -2.64 0.58 -2.15
CA GLN A 236 -1.49 0.27 -1.30
C GLN A 236 -1.33 1.28 -0.17
N ARG A 237 -1.39 2.58 -0.48
CA ARG A 237 -1.28 3.66 0.52
C ARG A 237 -2.40 3.59 1.55
N TYR A 238 -3.64 3.41 1.10
CA TYR A 238 -4.78 3.20 2.01
C TYR A 238 -4.58 1.99 2.92
N PHE A 239 -4.06 0.87 2.41
CA PHE A 239 -3.81 -0.29 3.26
C PHE A 239 -2.67 -0.06 4.26
N VAL A 240 -1.59 0.63 3.86
CA VAL A 240 -0.51 1.00 4.79
C VAL A 240 -1.04 1.88 5.92
N GLN A 241 -1.84 2.90 5.61
CA GLN A 241 -2.41 3.78 6.63
C GLN A 241 -3.47 3.06 7.48
N ALA A 242 -4.27 2.17 6.89
CA ALA A 242 -5.21 1.35 7.66
C ALA A 242 -4.48 0.41 8.63
N LEU A 243 -3.33 -0.16 8.25
CA LEU A 243 -2.51 -0.99 9.13
C LEU A 243 -1.99 -0.18 10.32
N ARG A 244 -1.54 1.05 10.07
CA ARG A 244 -1.06 1.94 11.13
C ARG A 244 -2.16 2.34 12.11
N LEU A 245 -3.36 2.63 11.60
CA LEU A 245 -4.53 2.92 12.45
C LEU A 245 -4.96 1.69 13.26
N ALA A 246 -4.90 0.49 12.68
CA ALA A 246 -5.18 -0.76 13.39
C ALA A 246 -4.13 -1.06 14.48
N GLN A 247 -2.88 -0.67 14.29
CA GLN A 247 -1.88 -0.72 15.35
C GLN A 247 -2.22 0.22 16.51
N ALA A 248 -2.60 1.46 16.20
CA ALA A 248 -2.98 2.45 17.21
C ALA A 248 -4.25 2.07 17.99
N SER A 249 -5.14 1.25 17.42
CA SER A 249 -6.29 0.72 18.16
C SER A 249 -5.96 -0.46 19.08
N GLY A 250 -4.75 -1.04 18.95
CA GLY A 250 -4.38 -2.28 19.62
C GLY A 250 -5.05 -3.54 19.03
N ASP A 251 -5.83 -3.41 17.95
CA ASP A 251 -6.56 -4.55 17.35
C ASP A 251 -5.64 -5.34 16.40
N ARG A 252 -4.97 -6.34 16.97
CA ARG A 252 -4.06 -7.24 16.23
C ARG A 252 -4.78 -8.08 15.18
N ALA A 253 -6.05 -8.44 15.40
CA ALA A 253 -6.82 -9.20 14.42
C ALA A 253 -7.16 -8.34 13.20
N LEU A 254 -7.51 -7.07 13.41
CA LEU A 254 -7.72 -6.09 12.34
C LEU A 254 -6.43 -5.82 11.57
N GLY A 255 -5.29 -5.68 12.25
CA GLY A 255 -3.98 -5.54 11.58
C GLY A 255 -3.64 -6.74 10.69
N ALA A 256 -3.86 -7.96 11.17
CA ALA A 256 -3.67 -9.17 10.36
C ALA A 256 -4.66 -9.23 9.18
N TYR A 257 -5.88 -8.75 9.35
CA TYR A 257 -6.84 -8.64 8.24
C TYR A 257 -6.40 -7.64 7.17
N VAL A 258 -5.82 -6.50 7.56
CA VAL A 258 -5.24 -5.53 6.61
C VAL A 258 -4.07 -6.16 5.85
N LEU A 259 -3.15 -6.85 6.54
CA LEU A 259 -2.04 -7.56 5.89
C LEU A 259 -2.51 -8.67 4.95
N ALA A 260 -3.57 -9.40 5.29
CA ALA A 260 -4.19 -10.37 4.39
C ALA A 260 -4.78 -9.70 3.14
N THR A 261 -5.32 -8.48 3.28
CA THR A 261 -5.80 -7.66 2.16
C THR A 261 -4.63 -7.25 1.25
N MET A 262 -3.52 -6.78 1.84
CA MET A 262 -2.29 -6.44 1.10
C MET A 262 -1.69 -7.67 0.41
N SER A 263 -1.72 -8.84 1.06
CA SER A 263 -1.27 -10.11 0.48
C SER A 263 -2.09 -10.47 -0.76
N ARG A 264 -3.41 -10.32 -0.71
CA ARG A 264 -4.29 -10.52 -1.87
C ARG A 264 -3.96 -9.54 -3.00
N GLN A 265 -3.70 -8.27 -2.69
CA GLN A 265 -3.26 -7.29 -3.68
C GLN A 265 -1.95 -7.72 -4.34
N ALA A 266 -0.97 -8.17 -3.56
CA ALA A 266 0.31 -8.67 -4.08
C ALA A 266 0.13 -9.88 -5.00
N VAL A 267 -0.75 -10.84 -4.65
CA VAL A 267 -1.10 -11.97 -5.54
C VAL A 267 -1.67 -11.47 -6.86
N TYR A 268 -2.63 -10.56 -6.83
CA TYR A 268 -3.27 -10.03 -8.04
C TYR A 268 -2.26 -9.37 -9.00
N LEU A 269 -1.25 -8.71 -8.43
CA LEU A 269 -0.21 -8.00 -9.18
C LEU A 269 1.00 -8.88 -9.58
N GLY A 270 1.00 -10.17 -9.26
CA GLY A 270 2.10 -11.08 -9.62
C GLY A 270 3.27 -11.10 -8.63
N HIS A 271 3.11 -10.50 -7.45
CA HIS A 271 4.14 -10.41 -6.39
C HIS A 271 3.98 -11.52 -5.34
N GLY A 272 4.25 -12.77 -5.76
CA GLY A 272 4.01 -13.96 -4.93
C GLY A 272 4.88 -14.04 -3.66
N ARG A 273 6.13 -13.54 -3.71
CA ARG A 273 7.04 -13.55 -2.55
C ARG A 273 6.51 -12.62 -1.45
N GLU A 274 6.15 -11.41 -1.82
CA GLU A 274 5.56 -10.39 -0.95
C GLU A 274 4.22 -10.87 -0.38
N ALA A 275 3.39 -11.52 -1.21
CA ALA A 275 2.12 -12.10 -0.76
C ALA A 275 2.30 -13.13 0.36
N VAL A 276 3.24 -14.07 0.21
CA VAL A 276 3.54 -15.08 1.23
C VAL A 276 4.11 -14.43 2.49
N GLN A 277 5.02 -13.46 2.35
CA GLN A 277 5.61 -12.74 3.48
C GLN A 277 4.52 -12.01 4.29
N LEU A 278 3.65 -11.23 3.64
CA LEU A 278 2.54 -10.54 4.30
C LEU A 278 1.61 -11.51 5.02
N ALA A 279 1.27 -12.65 4.40
CA ALA A 279 0.43 -13.66 5.01
C ALA A 279 1.06 -14.26 6.28
N ARG A 280 2.37 -14.53 6.25
CA ARG A 280 3.11 -15.07 7.41
C ARG A 280 3.27 -14.05 8.52
N VAL A 281 3.54 -12.80 8.18
CA VAL A 281 3.57 -11.69 9.14
C VAL A 281 2.21 -11.56 9.84
N ALA A 282 1.10 -11.62 9.08
CA ALA A 282 -0.24 -11.60 9.64
C ALA A 282 -0.51 -12.78 10.60
N GLN A 283 -0.08 -13.99 10.23
CA GLN A 283 -0.21 -15.19 11.08
C GLN A 283 0.55 -15.03 12.40
N GLN A 284 1.79 -14.53 12.36
CA GLN A 284 2.60 -14.33 13.55
C GLN A 284 2.03 -13.22 14.43
N GLY A 285 1.68 -12.08 13.86
CA GLY A 285 1.20 -10.92 14.62
C GLY A 285 -0.18 -11.09 15.25
N ALA A 286 -1.00 -12.01 14.74
CA ALA A 286 -2.31 -12.34 15.33
C ALA A 286 -2.33 -13.66 16.12
N LEU A 287 -1.19 -14.32 16.32
CA LEU A 287 -1.14 -15.67 16.93
C LEU A 287 -1.93 -15.79 18.23
N ALA A 288 -1.84 -14.79 19.11
CA ALA A 288 -2.50 -14.77 20.42
C ALA A 288 -4.02 -14.52 20.36
N VAL A 289 -4.54 -13.94 19.27
CA VAL A 289 -5.94 -13.47 19.18
C VAL A 289 -6.71 -14.06 17.98
N ALA A 290 -6.05 -14.80 17.09
CA ALA A 290 -6.64 -15.28 15.86
C ALA A 290 -7.70 -16.36 16.12
N THR A 291 -8.96 -16.03 15.85
CA THR A 291 -10.06 -17.00 15.80
C THR A 291 -9.86 -18.00 14.66
N PRO A 292 -10.51 -19.19 14.69
CA PRO A 292 -10.44 -20.14 13.58
C PRO A 292 -10.78 -19.52 12.22
N ARG A 293 -11.80 -18.66 12.16
CA ARG A 293 -12.18 -17.93 10.92
C ARG A 293 -11.07 -17.01 10.40
N VAL A 294 -10.37 -16.30 11.29
CA VAL A 294 -9.19 -15.50 10.92
C VAL A 294 -8.09 -16.42 10.38
N ARG A 295 -7.79 -17.54 11.06
CA ARG A 295 -6.77 -18.50 10.60
C ARG A 295 -7.07 -19.05 9.20
N VAL A 296 -8.32 -19.36 8.88
CA VAL A 296 -8.74 -19.77 7.52
C VAL A 296 -8.31 -18.73 6.48
N LEU A 297 -8.66 -17.47 6.72
CA LEU A 297 -8.32 -16.38 5.80
C LEU A 297 -6.80 -16.27 5.60
N LEU A 298 -6.03 -16.30 6.69
CA LEU A 298 -4.58 -16.11 6.65
C LEU A 298 -3.87 -17.25 5.91
N HIS A 299 -4.29 -18.51 6.13
CA HIS A 299 -3.75 -19.64 5.40
C HIS A 299 -4.20 -19.65 3.92
N ALA A 300 -5.43 -19.22 3.62
CA ALA A 300 -5.92 -19.13 2.25
C ALA A 300 -5.14 -18.11 1.41
N VAL A 301 -4.77 -16.95 1.98
CA VAL A 301 -3.94 -15.97 1.24
C VAL A 301 -2.48 -16.43 1.12
N GLU A 302 -1.93 -17.16 2.11
CA GLU A 302 -0.62 -17.80 1.99
C GLU A 302 -0.59 -18.82 0.84
N ALA A 303 -1.62 -19.69 0.75
CA ALA A 303 -1.74 -20.68 -0.31
C ALA A 303 -1.75 -20.04 -1.71
N ARG A 304 -2.49 -18.94 -1.88
CA ARG A 304 -2.53 -18.19 -3.15
C ARG A 304 -1.15 -17.64 -3.53
N GLY A 305 -0.39 -17.13 -2.56
CA GLY A 305 0.99 -16.69 -2.78
C GLY A 305 1.89 -17.83 -3.25
N HIS A 306 1.81 -19.01 -2.60
CA HIS A 306 2.56 -20.19 -3.03
C HIS A 306 2.15 -20.70 -4.42
N GLY A 307 0.85 -20.68 -4.74
CA GLY A 307 0.35 -21.04 -6.05
C GLY A 307 0.93 -20.17 -7.16
N LEU A 308 1.01 -18.86 -6.93
CA LEU A 308 1.63 -17.91 -7.87
C LEU A 308 3.14 -18.15 -8.06
N LEU A 309 3.84 -18.63 -7.03
CA LEU A 309 5.25 -18.99 -7.10
C LEU A 309 5.51 -20.36 -7.76
N GLY A 310 4.47 -21.12 -8.09
CA GLY A 310 4.58 -22.49 -8.61
C GLY A 310 4.99 -23.53 -7.56
N ASP A 311 4.99 -23.17 -6.27
CA ASP A 311 5.32 -24.10 -5.17
C ASP A 311 4.07 -24.89 -4.76
N GLY A 312 3.78 -25.95 -5.52
CA GLY A 312 2.60 -26.80 -5.30
C GLY A 312 2.59 -27.47 -3.93
N ARG A 313 3.76 -27.84 -3.38
CA ARG A 313 3.86 -28.49 -2.08
C ARG A 313 3.50 -27.52 -0.95
N ALA A 314 4.07 -26.32 -0.96
CA ALA A 314 3.75 -25.31 0.05
C ALA A 314 2.31 -24.79 -0.07
N CYS A 315 1.81 -24.66 -1.30
CA CYS A 315 0.41 -24.31 -1.57
C CYS A 315 -0.55 -25.32 -0.93
N LEU A 316 -0.38 -26.61 -1.22
CA LEU A 316 -1.22 -27.67 -0.65
C LEU A 316 -1.13 -27.70 0.88
N ALA A 317 0.07 -27.55 1.45
CA ALA A 317 0.25 -27.50 2.89
C ALA A 317 -0.50 -26.32 3.54
N ALA A 318 -0.53 -25.15 2.91
CA ALA A 318 -1.30 -24.00 3.38
C ALA A 318 -2.82 -24.23 3.24
N VAL A 319 -3.28 -24.86 2.15
CA VAL A 319 -4.70 -25.23 1.99
C VAL A 319 -5.15 -26.18 3.09
N VAL A 320 -4.38 -27.23 3.39
CA VAL A 320 -4.71 -28.18 4.47
C VAL A 320 -4.82 -27.47 5.82
N ARG A 321 -3.93 -26.52 6.12
CA ARG A 321 -4.05 -25.70 7.35
C ARG A 321 -5.32 -24.84 7.35
N ALA A 322 -5.71 -24.29 6.21
CA ALA A 322 -6.96 -23.54 6.07
C ALA A 322 -8.18 -24.44 6.31
N GLU A 323 -8.21 -25.65 5.76
CA GLU A 323 -9.29 -26.62 5.97
C GLU A 323 -9.41 -27.07 7.43
N GLN A 324 -8.28 -27.34 8.08
CA GLN A 324 -8.24 -27.67 9.50
C GLN A 324 -8.80 -26.53 10.37
N ALA A 325 -8.39 -25.28 10.08
CA ALA A 325 -8.93 -24.11 10.77
C ALA A 325 -10.43 -23.90 10.49
N PHE A 326 -10.89 -24.25 9.28
CA PHE A 326 -12.30 -24.16 8.92
C PHE A 326 -13.15 -25.18 9.68
N GLY A 327 -12.67 -26.43 9.82
CA GLY A 327 -13.32 -27.45 10.64
C GLY A 327 -13.45 -27.05 12.12
N GLN A 328 -12.52 -26.23 12.64
CA GLN A 328 -12.57 -25.68 14.00
C GLN A 328 -13.49 -24.45 14.14
N ALA A 329 -13.90 -23.81 13.05
CA ALA A 329 -14.69 -22.58 13.08
C ALA A 329 -16.18 -22.81 13.37
N GLY A 330 -16.67 -24.06 13.28
CA GLY A 330 -18.08 -24.40 13.39
C GLY A 330 -18.93 -23.84 12.24
N ALA A 331 -20.18 -24.32 12.12
CA ALA A 331 -21.16 -23.69 11.24
C ALA A 331 -21.41 -22.23 11.69
N PRO A 332 -21.75 -21.29 10.79
CA PRO A 332 -22.27 -20.01 11.23
C PRO A 332 -23.50 -20.23 12.11
N GLU A 333 -23.54 -19.60 13.30
CA GLU A 333 -24.79 -19.44 14.01
C GLU A 333 -25.70 -18.57 13.13
N GLU A 334 -26.88 -19.10 12.79
CA GLU A 334 -27.91 -18.43 11.97
C GLU A 334 -28.42 -17.14 12.61
#